data_AF-Q9UEN1-F1
#
_entry.id   AF-Q9UEN1-F1
#
_cell.length_a   1.000
_cell.length_b   1.000
_cell.length_c   1.000
_cell.angle_alpha   90.00
_cell.angle_beta   90.00
_cell.angle_gamma   90.00
#
_symmetry.space_group_name_H-M   'P 1'
#
loop_
_entity.id
_entity.type
_entity.pdbx_description
1 polymer ?
#
loop_
_entity_poly.entity_id
_entity_poly.type
_entity_poly.pdbx_seq_one_letter_code
_entity_poly.pdbx_strand_id
1 'polypeptide(L)' 'MVKLTAELIEQAAQYTNAVRDRELDLRG' A
#
# COMPACT_ATOMS: atom_id res chain seq x y z
N MET A 1 12.69 6.19 -10.56
CA MET A 1 11.30 5.72 -10.49
C MET A 1 11.35 4.26 -10.08
N VAL A 2 10.85 3.90 -8.90
CA VAL A 2 10.81 2.49 -8.46
C VAL A 2 9.69 1.79 -9.23
N LYS A 3 9.95 0.58 -9.72
CA LYS A 3 8.95 -0.21 -10.44
C LYS A 3 7.94 -0.78 -9.45
N LEU A 4 6.64 -0.62 -9.71
CA LEU A 4 5.60 -1.29 -8.94
C LEU A 4 5.67 -2.80 -9.24
N THR A 5 5.96 -3.59 -8.20
CA THR A 5 6.04 -5.06 -8.27
C THR A 5 5.06 -5.69 -7.29
N ALA A 6 4.74 -6.97 -7.51
CA ALA A 6 3.90 -7.73 -6.59
C ALA A 6 4.52 -7.79 -5.18
N GLU A 7 5.83 -8.01 -5.11
CA GLU A 7 6.59 -8.02 -3.85
C GLU A 7 6.43 -6.71 -3.06
N LEU A 8 6.47 -5.55 -3.75
CA LEU A 8 6.27 -4.25 -3.11
C LEU A 8 4.84 -4.07 -2.57
N ILE A 9 3.84 -4.60 -3.27
CA ILE A 9 2.44 -4.55 -2.82
C ILE A 9 2.24 -5.44 -1.59
N GLU A 10 2.84 -6.63 -1.57
CA GLU A 10 2.72 -7.58 -0.47
C GLU A 10 3.39 -7.09 0.83
N GLN A 11 4.45 -6.29 0.71
CA GLN A 11 5.19 -5.74 1.84
C GLN A 11 4.67 -4.37 2.32
N ALA A 12 3.76 -3.74 1.58
CA ALA A 12 3.24 -2.42 1.90
C ALA A 12 2.39 -2.43 3.18
N ALA A 13 2.51 -1.36 3.98
CA ALA A 13 1.69 -1.18 5.16
C ALA A 13 0.21 -1.02 4.77
N GLN A 14 -0.67 -1.69 5.52
CA GLN A 14 -2.12 -1.59 5.33
C GLN A 14 -2.76 -0.90 6.53
N TYR A 15 -3.72 -0.03 6.27
CA TYR A 15 -4.47 0.67 7.31
C TYR A 15 -5.92 0.89 6.89
N THR A 16 -6.78 1.13 7.88
CA THR A 16 -8.15 1.54 7.65
C THR A 16 -8.20 3.06 7.53
N ASN A 17 -8.72 3.59 6.43
CA ASN A 17 -8.80 5.03 6.20
C ASN A 17 -9.96 5.69 6.97
N ALA A 18 -10.11 7.00 6.81
CA ALA A 18 -11.16 7.78 7.48
C ALA A 18 -12.59 7.39 7.06
N VAL A 19 -12.77 6.79 5.88
CA VAL A 19 -14.07 6.29 5.39
C VAL A 19 -14.28 4.79 5.64
N ARG A 20 -13.37 4.17 6.40
CA ARG A 20 -13.38 2.75 6.82
C ARG A 20 -13.05 1.72 5.73
N ASP A 21 -12.42 2.15 4.64
CA ASP A 21 -11.86 1.23 3.65
C ASP A 21 -10.45 0.80 4.04
N ARG A 22 -10.04 -0.36 3.51
CA ARG A 22 -8.64 -0.81 3.59
C ARG A 22 -7.82 -0.16 2.48
N GLU A 23 -6.78 0.57 2.88
CA GLU A 23 -5.81 1.18 1.98
C GLU A 23 -4.42 0.57 2.14
N LEU A 24 -3.62 0.71 1.08
CA LEU A 24 -2.26 0.20 0.97
C LEU A 24 -1.31 1.38 0.78
N ASP A 25 -0.29 1.50 1.62
CA ASP A 25 0.69 2.59 1.52
C ASP A 25 1.82 2.24 0.53
N LEU A 26 1.79 2.86 -0.64
CA LEU A 26 2.77 2.68 -1.72
C LEU A 26 3.74 3.87 -1.87
N ARG A 27 3.81 4.77 -0.87
CA ARG A 27 4.55 6.04 -1.01
C ARG A 27 6.07 5.89 -0.94
N GLY A 28 6.57 4.74 -0.48
CA GLY A 28 7.96 4.26 -0.61
C GLY A 28 9.05 5.31 -0.48
#